data_AF-A0A7S3W9S1-F1
#
_entry.id   AF-A0A7S3W9S1-F1
#
_cell.length_a   1.000
_cell.length_b   1.000
_cell.length_c   1.000
_cell.angle_alpha   90.00
_cell.angle_beta   90.00
_cell.angle_gamma   90.00
#
_symmetry.space_group_name_H-M   'P 1'
#
loop_
_entity.id
_entity.type
_entity.pdbx_description
1 polymer ?
#
loop_
_entity_poly.entity_id
_entity_poly.type
_entity_poly.pdbx_seq_one_letter_code
_entity_poly.pdbx_strand_id
1 'polypeptide(L)'
;RRAHVRWDTNEHALECGADSALDDKIEYWHEPQPAPGEAGGSVEPECDEEAFVEPLCRAAEDRFVLFPIQHPDMWRMYKQHEASFWTAEEIDLSPDRKDWERLNEGERHFVSHVLAFFASSD
;
A
#
# COMPACT_ATOMS: atom_id res chain seq x y z
N ARG A 1 -30.06 -2.01 12.05
CA ARG A 1 -29.90 -0.78 12.87
C ARG A 1 -28.67 -0.06 12.34
N ARG A 2 -28.85 0.97 11.51
CA ARG A 2 -27.74 1.67 10.84
C ARG A 2 -27.29 2.81 11.77
N ALA A 3 -26.10 2.71 12.35
CA ALA A 3 -25.52 3.81 13.11
C ALA A 3 -24.96 4.83 12.11
N HIS A 4 -25.54 6.02 12.12
CA HIS A 4 -25.07 7.17 11.35
C HIS A 4 -23.91 7.80 12.13
N VAL A 5 -22.66 7.60 11.68
CA VAL A 5 -21.50 8.27 12.27
C VAL A 5 -21.32 9.60 11.55
N ARG A 6 -21.68 10.69 12.24
CA ARG A 6 -21.43 12.06 11.79
C ARG A 6 -20.04 12.46 12.28
N TRP A 7 -19.12 12.72 11.36
CA TRP A 7 -17.82 13.30 11.67
C TRP A 7 -17.95 14.81 11.46
N ASP A 8 -17.94 15.59 12.54
CA ASP A 8 -17.87 17.04 12.45
C ASP A 8 -16.47 17.43 11.94
N THR A 9 -16.40 17.88 10.68
CA THR A 9 -15.23 18.56 10.12
C THR A 9 -15.27 20.02 10.57
N ASN A 10 -14.51 20.34 11.62
CA ASN A 10 -14.30 21.74 11.96
C ASN A 10 -13.39 22.37 10.90
N GLU A 11 -13.97 23.33 10.19
CA GLU A 11 -13.36 24.15 9.15
C GLU A 11 -12.22 24.99 9.75
N HIS A 12 -11.03 24.90 9.14
CA HIS A 12 -10.16 26.06 9.07
C HIS A 12 -9.65 26.20 7.64
N ALA A 13 -9.92 27.40 7.13
CA ALA A 13 -9.82 27.79 5.75
C ALA A 13 -8.37 27.72 5.23
N LEU A 14 -8.31 27.32 3.96
CA LEU A 14 -7.22 27.56 3.04
C LEU A 14 -6.91 29.06 2.95
N GLU A 15 -5.63 29.42 3.13
CA GLU A 15 -5.06 30.57 2.44
C GLU A 15 -4.13 30.05 1.33
N CYS A 16 -4.56 30.24 0.09
CA CYS A 16 -3.75 30.08 -1.12
C CYS A 16 -2.88 31.32 -1.30
N GLY A 17 -1.56 31.18 -1.13
CA GLY A 17 -0.56 32.08 -1.66
C GLY A 17 0.17 31.42 -2.83
N ALA A 18 -0.19 31.81 -4.05
CA ALA A 18 0.67 31.74 -5.22
C ALA A 18 1.94 32.61 -4.96
N ASP A 19 3.10 32.46 -5.57
CA ASP A 19 3.45 31.84 -6.83
C ASP A 19 4.99 31.76 -6.92
N SER A 20 5.44 30.91 -7.84
CA SER A 20 6.72 30.96 -8.55
C SER A 20 8.00 30.46 -7.87
N ALA A 21 8.74 29.71 -8.69
CA ALA A 21 10.13 29.29 -8.58
C ALA A 21 10.40 28.04 -7.76
N LEU A 22 10.15 26.87 -8.36
CA LEU A 22 11.22 25.87 -8.53
C LEU A 22 10.87 24.83 -9.61
N ASP A 23 10.53 25.30 -10.81
CA ASP A 23 10.84 24.51 -12.01
C ASP A 23 12.28 24.86 -12.43
N ASP A 24 12.97 23.88 -12.99
CA ASP A 24 14.37 23.88 -13.46
C ASP A 24 15.43 23.42 -12.46
N LYS A 25 15.48 22.11 -12.24
CA LYS A 25 16.73 21.31 -12.24
C LYS A 25 16.42 19.81 -12.18
N ILE A 26 15.71 19.32 -13.19
CA ILE A 26 15.90 17.92 -13.62
C ILE A 26 17.19 17.95 -14.46
N GLU A 27 18.34 17.94 -13.77
CA GLU A 27 19.62 17.73 -14.44
C GLU A 27 19.65 16.28 -14.93
N TYR A 28 19.41 16.18 -16.23
CA TYR A 28 19.77 15.09 -17.11
C TYR A 28 21.10 14.44 -16.70
N TRP A 29 21.03 13.14 -16.44
CA TRP A 29 22.17 12.25 -16.21
C TRP A 29 23.30 12.51 -17.21
N HIS A 30 24.39 13.11 -16.75
CA HIS A 30 25.66 13.14 -17.48
C HIS A 30 26.60 12.12 -16.84
N GLU A 31 26.77 11.00 -17.52
CA GLU A 31 27.65 9.91 -17.10
C GLU A 31 29.12 10.28 -17.37
N PRO A 32 29.99 10.31 -16.35
CA PRO A 32 31.41 10.60 -16.55
C PRO A 32 32.13 9.36 -17.12
N GLN A 33 32.89 9.55 -18.20
CA GLN A 33 33.73 8.49 -18.77
C GLN A 33 34.96 8.24 -17.89
N PRO A 34 35.29 6.98 -17.56
CA PRO A 34 36.45 6.66 -16.73
C PRO A 34 37.76 6.88 -17.48
N ALA A 35 38.76 7.41 -16.77
CA ALA A 35 40.11 7.64 -17.30
C ALA A 35 40.81 6.31 -17.64
N PRO A 36 41.71 6.29 -18.65
CA PRO A 36 42.32 5.05 -19.11
C PRO A 36 43.47 4.64 -18.19
N GLY A 37 43.24 3.55 -17.46
CA GLY A 37 44.29 2.75 -16.82
C GLY A 37 44.38 2.93 -15.33
N GLU A 38 43.75 2.02 -14.58
CA GLU A 38 44.33 1.41 -13.39
C GLU A 38 43.60 0.11 -13.05
N ALA A 39 44.37 -0.85 -12.53
CA ALA A 39 44.12 -2.29 -12.57
C ALA A 39 42.99 -2.76 -11.64
N GLY A 40 42.36 -3.88 -12.04
CA GLY A 40 41.27 -4.52 -11.33
C GLY A 40 41.59 -4.89 -9.88
N GLY A 41 40.83 -4.28 -8.97
CA GLY A 41 40.34 -4.92 -7.75
C GLY A 41 38.83 -4.97 -7.86
N SER A 42 38.24 -6.15 -7.64
CA SER A 42 36.80 -6.30 -7.44
C SER A 42 36.42 -5.57 -6.16
N VAL A 43 36.11 -4.28 -6.28
CA VAL A 43 35.38 -3.55 -5.26
C VAL A 43 33.92 -3.96 -5.48
N GLU A 44 33.47 -4.97 -4.72
CA GLU A 44 32.04 -5.11 -4.45
C GLU A 44 31.57 -3.73 -3.98
N PRO A 45 30.49 -3.15 -4.52
CA PRO A 45 29.97 -1.90 -3.98
C PRO A 45 29.63 -2.14 -2.52
N GLU A 46 30.46 -1.63 -1.62
CA GLU A 46 30.11 -1.45 -0.22
C GLU A 46 28.94 -0.46 -0.22
N CYS A 47 27.72 -1.00 -0.12
CA CYS A 47 26.48 -0.23 -0.08
C CYS A 47 26.36 0.50 1.25
N ASP A 48 27.26 1.43 1.53
CA ASP A 48 27.21 2.28 2.71
C ASP A 48 27.34 3.75 2.30
N GLU A 49 26.32 4.24 1.61
CA GLU A 49 25.96 5.66 1.65
C GLU A 49 24.65 5.75 2.40
N GLU A 50 24.68 6.33 3.61
CA GLU A 50 23.55 6.58 4.53
C GLU A 50 22.21 6.72 3.80
N ALA A 51 21.53 5.59 3.61
CA ALA A 51 20.31 5.55 2.83
C ALA A 51 19.27 6.42 3.53
N PHE A 52 18.66 7.36 2.80
CA PHE A 52 17.52 8.10 3.33
C PHE A 52 16.46 7.11 3.82
N VAL A 53 16.33 6.96 5.13
CA VAL A 53 15.34 6.07 5.73
C VAL A 53 14.01 6.82 5.78
N GLU A 54 13.06 6.34 4.99
CA GLU A 54 11.68 6.82 5.00
C GLU A 54 11.15 6.91 6.44
N PRO A 55 10.53 8.04 6.84
CA PRO A 55 10.05 8.23 8.20
C PRO A 55 9.13 7.11 8.74
N LEU A 56 8.33 6.46 7.89
CA LEU A 56 7.47 5.33 8.25
C LEU A 56 8.23 4.03 8.51
N CYS A 57 9.41 3.87 7.90
CA CYS A 57 10.25 2.69 8.01
C CYS A 57 11.27 2.79 9.17
N ARG A 58 11.22 3.85 9.98
CA ARG A 58 12.06 3.99 11.18
C ARG A 58 11.45 3.23 12.36
N ALA A 59 12.29 2.52 13.11
CA ALA A 59 11.85 1.87 14.34
C ALA A 59 11.38 2.93 15.37
N ALA A 60 10.22 2.72 15.98
CA ALA A 60 9.71 3.59 17.04
C ALA A 60 10.14 3.03 18.41
N GLU A 61 11.29 3.49 18.93
CA GLU A 61 11.86 3.01 20.20
C GLU A 61 11.19 3.61 21.44
N ASP A 62 10.41 4.69 21.29
CA ASP A 62 9.85 5.50 22.37
C ASP A 62 8.31 5.44 22.48
N ARG A 63 7.63 4.73 21.57
CA ARG A 63 6.16 4.65 21.51
C ARG A 63 5.61 3.29 21.91
N PHE A 64 5.31 3.14 23.20
CA PHE A 64 4.72 1.91 23.77
C PHE A 64 3.21 1.94 23.93
N VAL A 65 2.61 3.12 23.77
CA VAL A 65 1.16 3.33 23.89
C VAL A 65 0.60 3.88 22.59
N LEU A 66 -0.60 3.42 22.22
CA LEU A 66 -1.24 3.81 20.98
C LEU A 66 -1.61 5.30 20.95
N PHE A 67 -2.02 5.84 22.08
CA PHE A 67 -2.43 7.24 22.21
C PHE A 67 -1.27 8.12 22.71
N PRO A 68 -1.11 9.34 22.17
CA PRO A 68 -1.93 10.01 21.14
C PRO A 68 -1.63 9.53 19.69
N ILE A 69 -2.61 9.67 18.80
CA ILE A 69 -2.50 9.25 17.39
C ILE A 69 -1.66 10.26 16.59
N GLN A 70 -0.53 9.82 16.03
CA GLN A 70 0.37 10.68 15.23
C GLN A 70 -0.08 10.85 13.77
N HIS A 71 -0.69 9.80 13.21
CA HIS A 71 -1.13 9.75 11.81
C HIS A 71 -2.64 9.54 11.73
N PRO A 72 -3.45 10.63 11.79
CA PRO A 72 -4.91 10.54 11.86
C PRO A 72 -5.54 10.05 10.56
N ASP A 73 -4.89 10.26 9.43
CA ASP A 73 -5.25 9.76 8.10
C ASP A 73 -5.14 8.24 8.01
N MET A 74 -4.01 7.66 8.43
CA MET A 74 -3.83 6.21 8.51
C MET A 74 -4.81 5.59 9.51
N TRP A 75 -5.02 6.24 10.66
CA TRP A 75 -5.98 5.80 11.67
C TRP A 75 -7.42 5.77 11.14
N ARG A 76 -7.81 6.78 10.35
CA ARG A 76 -9.13 6.82 9.70
C ARG A 76 -9.31 5.63 8.74
N MET A 77 -8.29 5.33 7.93
CA MET A 77 -8.34 4.17 7.02
C MET A 77 -8.38 2.85 7.77
N TYR A 78 -7.62 2.72 8.85
CA TYR A 78 -7.70 1.56 9.75
C TYR A 78 -9.11 1.38 10.33
N LYS A 79 -9.75 2.44 10.83
CA LYS A 79 -11.12 2.37 11.36
C LYS A 79 -12.17 2.06 10.29
N GLN A 80 -11.95 2.52 9.07
CA GLN A 80 -12.79 2.15 7.94
C GLN A 80 -12.66 0.66 7.58
N HIS A 81 -11.45 0.13 7.62
CA HIS A 81 -11.20 -1.30 7.41
C HIS A 81 -11.78 -2.15 8.54
N GLU A 82 -11.62 -1.75 9.81
CA GLU A 82 -12.24 -2.40 10.97
C GLU A 82 -13.77 -2.46 10.84
N ALA A 83 -14.39 -1.40 10.31
CA ALA A 83 -15.82 -1.36 10.04
C ALA A 83 -16.27 -2.30 8.89
N SER A 84 -15.33 -2.83 8.12
CA SER A 84 -15.56 -3.71 6.96
C SER A 84 -15.21 -5.17 7.25
N PHE A 85 -15.12 -5.54 8.53
CA PHE A 85 -14.85 -6.92 8.92
C PHE A 85 -16.04 -7.84 8.65
N TRP A 86 -15.76 -9.00 8.06
CA TRP A 86 -16.74 -10.07 7.79
C TRP A 86 -16.09 -11.41 8.13
N THR A 87 -16.89 -12.39 8.57
CA THR A 87 -16.43 -13.76 8.79
C THR A 87 -16.87 -14.69 7.67
N ALA A 88 -16.14 -15.80 7.46
CA ALA A 88 -16.46 -16.75 6.39
C ALA A 88 -17.86 -17.39 6.55
N GLU A 89 -18.35 -17.49 7.78
CA GLU A 89 -19.70 -18.00 8.10
C GLU A 89 -20.82 -17.04 7.69
N GLU A 90 -20.52 -15.78 7.37
CA GLU A 90 -21.50 -14.82 6.86
C GLU A 90 -21.89 -15.08 5.39
N ILE A 91 -21.16 -15.97 4.69
CA ILE A 91 -21.42 -16.31 3.28
C ILE A 91 -22.25 -17.62 3.21
N ASP A 92 -23.47 -17.54 2.66
CA ASP A 92 -24.31 -18.72 2.37
C ASP A 92 -24.02 -19.28 0.97
N LEU A 93 -23.48 -20.50 0.91
CA LEU A 93 -23.16 -21.22 -0.33
C LEU A 93 -24.25 -22.21 -0.79
N SER A 94 -25.37 -22.29 -0.05
CA SER A 94 -26.48 -23.18 -0.37
C SER A 94 -27.08 -22.98 -1.77
N PRO A 95 -27.32 -21.74 -2.25
CA PRO A 95 -27.85 -21.51 -3.59
C PRO A 95 -26.80 -21.81 -4.69
N ASP A 96 -25.53 -21.49 -4.46
CA ASP A 96 -24.45 -21.63 -5.44
C ASP A 96 -24.29 -23.07 -5.94
N ARG A 97 -24.56 -24.07 -5.11
CA ARG A 97 -24.52 -25.48 -5.52
C ARG A 97 -25.47 -25.79 -6.68
N LYS A 98 -26.65 -25.16 -6.71
CA LYS A 98 -27.63 -25.38 -7.80
C LYS A 98 -27.19 -24.69 -9.07
N ASP A 99 -26.63 -23.49 -8.97
CA ASP A 99 -26.10 -22.79 -10.13
C ASP A 99 -24.87 -23.49 -10.70
N TRP A 100 -24.04 -24.10 -9.86
CA TRP A 100 -22.89 -24.90 -10.28
C TRP A 100 -23.26 -26.05 -11.22
N GLU A 101 -24.36 -26.75 -10.93
CA GLU A 101 -24.86 -27.86 -11.76
C GLU A 101 -25.40 -27.38 -13.12
N ARG A 102 -25.81 -26.11 -13.23
CA ARG A 102 -26.38 -25.52 -14.45
C ARG A 102 -25.32 -24.99 -15.43
N LEU A 103 -24.08 -24.80 -14.98
CA LEU A 103 -22.98 -24.28 -15.80
C LEU A 103 -22.47 -25.31 -16.82
N ASN A 104 -21.84 -24.83 -17.89
CA ASN A 104 -21.15 -25.70 -18.85
C ASN A 104 -19.79 -26.17 -18.31
N GLU A 105 -19.24 -27.24 -18.89
CA GLU A 105 -17.96 -27.80 -18.45
C GLU A 105 -16.80 -26.80 -18.57
N GLY A 106 -16.78 -26.00 -19.63
CA GLY A 106 -15.77 -24.95 -19.81
C GLY A 106 -15.83 -23.85 -18.75
N GLU A 107 -17.05 -23.47 -18.32
CA GLU A 107 -17.27 -22.45 -17.29
C GLU A 107 -16.87 -22.98 -15.91
N ARG A 108 -17.23 -24.23 -15.59
CA ARG A 108 -16.80 -24.89 -14.34
C ARG A 108 -15.29 -25.02 -14.26
N HIS A 109 -14.64 -25.42 -15.35
CA HIS A 109 -13.17 -25.52 -15.41
C HIS A 109 -12.53 -24.15 -15.17
N PHE A 110 -13.05 -23.09 -15.79
CA PHE A 110 -12.56 -21.73 -15.60
C PHE A 110 -12.68 -21.27 -14.14
N VAL A 111 -13.87 -21.36 -13.54
CA VAL A 111 -14.11 -20.94 -12.15
C VAL A 111 -13.26 -21.77 -11.18
N SER A 112 -13.13 -23.07 -11.40
CA SER A 112 -12.28 -23.94 -10.56
C SER A 112 -10.82 -23.52 -10.60
N HIS A 113 -10.29 -23.14 -11.76
CA HIS A 113 -8.90 -22.71 -11.90
C HIS A 113 -8.64 -21.37 -11.22
N VAL A 114 -9.58 -20.43 -11.32
CA VAL A 114 -9.50 -19.12 -10.64
C VAL A 114 -9.55 -19.30 -9.12
N LEU A 115 -10.46 -20.14 -8.62
CA LEU A 115 -10.53 -20.45 -7.19
C LEU A 115 -9.28 -21.16 -6.69
N ALA A 116 -8.75 -22.12 -7.46
CA ALA A 116 -7.50 -22.80 -7.13
C ALA A 116 -6.30 -21.84 -7.11
N PHE A 117 -6.25 -20.89 -8.04
CA PHE A 117 -5.22 -19.85 -8.06
C PHE A 117 -5.25 -19.02 -6.77
N PHE A 118 -6.41 -18.43 -6.43
CA PHE A 118 -6.55 -17.64 -5.20
C PHE A 118 -6.26 -18.44 -3.93
N ALA A 119 -6.71 -19.69 -3.86
CA ALA A 119 -6.41 -20.56 -2.71
C ALA A 119 -4.93 -20.96 -2.60
N SER A 120 -4.17 -20.92 -3.72
CA SER A 120 -2.73 -21.25 -3.74
C SER A 120 -1.81 -20.04 -3.61
N SER A 121 -2.31 -18.84 -3.93
CA SER A 121 -1.55 -17.59 -3.93
C SER A 121 -1.79 -16.70 -2.72
N ASP A 122 -2.76 -17.07 -1.86
CA ASP A 122 -3.09 -16.39 -0.61
C ASP A 122 -1.84 -16.09 0.25
#